data_AF-A0A2G5X4G3-F1
#
_entry.id   AF-A0A2G5X4G3-F1
#
_cell.length_a   1.000
_cell.length_b   1.000
_cell.length_c   1.000
_cell.angle_alpha   90.00
_cell.angle_beta   90.00
_cell.angle_gamma   90.00
#
_symmetry.space_group_name_H-M   'P 1'
#
loop_
_entity.id
_entity.type
_entity.pdbx_description
1 polymer ?
#
loop_
_entity_poly.entity_id
_entity_poly.type
_entity_poly.pdbx_seq_one_letter_code
_entity_poly.pdbx_strand_id
1 'polypeptide(L)'
;MEQPSMIDQYYEQFTLATAGTCYDVDMDEETAEVERRVREVSYNLWKDAQGKSLADRMETEKEEHFEQLYEFSYGVSMYEEDYFLPKRTDMVALLIIEEKDMYERKIRKARQQYHRFNEVCGQLSVEDKRMFTSYFEWSRKVDYEQLRQSIVNNLQLLNQYYEEDDDEEWRREAMRDRMSSADDQRIIPKPDMEKRNKRKNKMRQLFAE
;
A
#
# COMPACT_ATOMS: atom_id res chain seq x y z
N MET A 1 20.38 -7.63 1.24
CA MET A 1 20.48 -6.29 0.61
C MET A 1 19.13 -5.66 0.78
N GLU A 2 19.04 -4.58 1.56
CA GLU A 2 17.79 -3.84 1.72
C GLU A 2 17.47 -3.15 0.39
N GLN A 3 16.27 -3.38 -0.16
CA GLN A 3 15.83 -2.62 -1.31
C GLN A 3 15.53 -1.19 -0.84
N PRO A 4 16.07 -0.15 -1.51
CA PRO A 4 15.82 1.23 -1.12
C PRO A 4 14.32 1.53 -1.20
N SER A 5 13.79 2.29 -0.23
CA SER A 5 12.39 2.68 -0.21
C SER A 5 12.04 3.46 -1.48
N MET A 6 10.78 3.37 -1.93
CA MET A 6 10.27 4.18 -3.06
C MET A 6 10.56 5.68 -2.85
N ILE A 7 10.48 6.14 -1.61
CA ILE A 7 10.77 7.53 -1.25
C ILE A 7 12.27 7.84 -1.45
N ASP A 8 13.16 6.92 -1.08
CA ASP A 8 14.61 7.12 -1.22
C ASP A 8 15.03 7.20 -2.69
N GLN A 9 14.44 6.34 -3.54
CA GLN A 9 14.67 6.34 -4.98
C GLN A 9 14.22 7.66 -5.62
N TYR A 10 13.06 8.19 -5.19
CA TYR A 10 12.61 9.50 -5.63
C TYR A 10 13.57 10.61 -5.20
N TYR A 11 14.01 10.63 -3.94
CA TYR A 11 14.94 11.66 -3.47
C TYR A 11 16.29 11.61 -4.15
N GLU A 12 16.79 10.41 -4.48
CA GLU A 12 18.01 10.26 -5.27
C GLU A 12 17.83 10.85 -6.68
N GLN A 13 16.74 10.48 -7.36
CA GLN A 13 16.42 11.02 -8.69
C GLN A 13 16.21 12.54 -8.66
N PHE A 14 15.52 13.04 -7.64
CA PHE A 14 15.27 14.47 -7.44
C PHE A 14 16.56 15.24 -7.17
N THR A 15 17.43 14.74 -6.30
CA THR A 15 18.74 15.35 -5.99
C THR A 15 19.61 15.43 -7.24
N LEU A 16 19.60 14.40 -8.08
CA LEU A 16 20.31 14.40 -9.36
C LEU A 16 19.73 15.41 -10.36
N ALA A 17 18.42 15.67 -10.30
CA ALA A 17 17.76 16.66 -11.14
C ALA A 17 18.02 18.10 -10.67
N THR A 18 18.09 18.33 -9.35
CA THR A 18 18.31 19.64 -8.75
C THR A 18 19.79 19.98 -8.54
N ALA A 19 20.71 19.03 -8.75
CA ALA A 19 22.15 19.25 -8.58
C ALA A 19 22.66 20.45 -9.40
N GLY A 20 23.21 21.44 -8.71
CA GLY A 20 23.75 22.67 -9.32
C GLY A 20 22.71 23.77 -9.59
N THR A 21 21.48 23.61 -9.09
CA THR A 21 20.43 24.66 -9.12
C THR A 21 20.34 25.41 -7.80
N CYS A 22 19.68 26.57 -7.78
CA CYS A 22 19.45 27.35 -6.55
C CYS A 22 18.52 26.65 -5.55
N TYR A 23 17.81 25.59 -5.95
CA TYR A 23 16.91 24.81 -5.09
C TYR A 23 17.64 23.76 -4.23
N ASP A 24 18.97 23.72 -4.31
CA ASP A 24 19.88 22.90 -3.50
C ASP A 24 20.29 23.59 -2.18
N VAL A 25 20.01 24.90 -2.02
CA VAL A 25 20.46 25.73 -0.87
C VAL A 25 19.33 26.63 -0.35
N ASP A 26 19.36 26.93 0.95
CA ASP A 26 18.46 27.78 1.74
C ASP A 26 17.62 28.79 0.93
N MET A 27 16.32 28.50 0.82
CA MET A 27 15.34 29.37 0.19
C MET A 27 14.69 30.31 1.20
N ASP A 28 14.19 31.43 0.72
CA ASP A 28 13.28 32.31 1.45
C ASP A 28 11.94 31.63 1.76
N GLU A 29 11.25 32.11 2.80
CA GLU A 29 10.09 31.44 3.42
C GLU A 29 8.90 31.31 2.46
N GLU A 30 8.67 32.28 1.57
CA GLU A 30 7.59 32.26 0.58
C GLU A 30 7.87 31.30 -0.58
N THR A 31 9.10 31.27 -1.09
CA THR A 31 9.52 30.31 -2.13
C THR A 31 9.57 28.88 -1.57
N ALA A 32 9.87 28.72 -0.29
CA ALA A 32 9.86 27.44 0.40
C ALA A 32 8.48 26.76 0.40
N GLU A 33 7.40 27.53 0.55
CA GLU A 33 6.03 26.98 0.55
C GLU A 33 5.61 26.46 -0.82
N VAL A 34 5.84 27.26 -1.87
CA VAL A 34 5.54 26.86 -3.26
C VAL A 34 6.38 25.64 -3.64
N GLU A 35 7.67 25.64 -3.29
CA GLU A 35 8.56 24.53 -3.60
C GLU A 35 8.19 23.25 -2.83
N ARG A 36 7.79 23.36 -1.56
CA ARG A 36 7.26 22.22 -0.80
C ARG A 36 6.08 21.61 -1.54
N ARG A 37 5.15 22.42 -2.05
CA ARG A 37 4.00 21.92 -2.81
C ARG A 37 4.41 21.29 -4.14
N VAL A 38 5.34 21.91 -4.87
CA VAL A 38 5.90 21.34 -6.10
C VAL A 38 6.53 19.98 -5.84
N ARG A 39 7.30 19.84 -4.76
CA ARG A 39 7.94 18.57 -4.37
C ARG A 39 6.92 17.48 -4.02
N GLU A 40 5.87 17.83 -3.30
CA GLU A 40 4.79 16.91 -2.95
C GLU A 40 4.04 16.42 -4.19
N VAL A 41 3.64 17.35 -5.07
CA VAL A 41 2.95 17.01 -6.32
C VAL A 41 3.87 16.22 -7.27
N SER A 42 5.14 16.59 -7.36
CA SER A 42 6.16 15.86 -8.12
C SER A 42 6.34 14.43 -7.61
N TYR A 43 6.35 14.23 -6.29
CA TYR A 43 6.41 12.89 -5.70
C TYR A 43 5.17 12.06 -6.04
N ASN A 44 3.98 12.64 -5.93
CA ASN A 44 2.72 11.95 -6.27
C ASN A 44 2.65 11.56 -7.75
N LEU A 45 3.05 12.47 -8.64
CA LEU A 45 3.17 12.21 -10.08
C LEU A 45 4.17 11.09 -10.37
N TRP A 46 5.34 11.13 -9.73
CA TRP A 46 6.36 10.09 -9.87
C TRP A 46 5.85 8.73 -9.41
N LYS A 47 5.27 8.67 -8.20
CA LYS A 47 4.69 7.45 -7.63
C LYS A 47 3.63 6.84 -8.56
N ASP A 48 2.79 7.68 -9.14
CA ASP A 48 1.74 7.23 -10.05
C ASP A 48 2.28 6.73 -11.39
N ALA A 49 3.28 7.42 -11.95
CA ALA A 49 3.95 7.00 -13.17
C ALA A 49 4.63 5.63 -13.02
N GLN A 50 5.14 5.31 -11.83
CA GLN A 50 5.72 4.00 -11.51
C GLN A 50 4.68 2.89 -11.29
N GLY A 51 3.38 3.22 -11.25
CA GLY A 51 2.32 2.25 -10.97
C GLY A 51 2.28 1.07 -11.95
N LYS A 52 2.60 1.29 -13.24
CA LYS A 52 2.62 0.23 -14.26
C LYS A 52 3.77 -0.75 -14.04
N SER A 53 5.00 -0.24 -13.93
CA SER A 53 6.18 -1.09 -13.72
C SER A 53 6.06 -1.87 -12.41
N LEU A 54 5.52 -1.25 -11.36
CA LEU A 54 5.23 -1.89 -10.09
C LEU A 54 4.19 -3.02 -10.25
N ALA A 55 3.08 -2.75 -10.93
CA ALA A 55 2.04 -3.75 -11.16
C ALA A 55 2.56 -4.95 -11.96
N ASP A 56 3.29 -4.70 -13.05
CA ASP A 56 3.83 -5.74 -13.93
C ASP A 56 4.85 -6.63 -13.19
N ARG A 57 5.72 -6.00 -12.36
CA ARG A 57 6.66 -6.73 -11.50
C ARG A 57 5.92 -7.60 -10.47
N MET A 58 4.96 -7.03 -9.75
CA MET A 58 4.17 -7.77 -8.77
C MET A 58 3.40 -8.93 -9.42
N GLU A 59 2.88 -8.75 -10.62
CA GLU A 59 2.16 -9.80 -11.33
C GLU A 59 3.07 -10.97 -11.74
N THR A 60 4.33 -10.66 -12.09
CA THR A 60 5.38 -11.66 -12.37
C THR A 60 5.82 -12.40 -11.11
N GLU A 61 6.01 -11.67 -10.00
CA GLU A 61 6.45 -12.22 -8.71
C GLU A 61 5.31 -12.92 -7.93
N LYS A 62 4.06 -12.76 -8.38
CA LYS A 62 2.87 -13.26 -7.69
C LYS A 62 2.92 -14.77 -7.43
N GLU A 63 3.30 -15.54 -8.45
CA GLU A 63 3.31 -17.00 -8.36
C GLU A 63 4.35 -17.48 -7.35
N GLU A 64 5.57 -16.95 -7.44
CA GLU A 64 6.66 -17.23 -6.51
C GLU A 64 6.30 -16.81 -5.07
N HIS A 65 5.72 -15.62 -4.91
CA HIS A 65 5.29 -15.13 -3.61
C HIS A 65 4.24 -16.05 -2.96
N PHE A 66 3.26 -16.53 -3.74
CA PHE A 66 2.24 -17.44 -3.24
C PHE A 66 2.79 -18.84 -2.96
N GLU A 67 3.74 -19.32 -3.76
CA GLU A 67 4.45 -20.58 -3.50
C GLU A 67 5.20 -20.53 -2.16
N GLN A 68 5.94 -19.45 -1.89
CA GLN A 68 6.63 -19.23 -0.62
C GLN A 68 5.65 -19.20 0.59
N LEU A 69 4.47 -18.60 0.43
CA LEU A 69 3.42 -18.63 1.48
C LEU A 69 2.94 -20.05 1.77
N TYR A 70 2.79 -20.87 0.73
CA TYR A 70 2.42 -22.27 0.89
C TYR A 70 3.54 -23.08 1.52
N GLU A 71 4.79 -22.95 1.06
CA GLU A 71 5.95 -23.62 1.66
C GLU A 71 6.11 -23.29 3.15
N PHE A 72 5.96 -22.01 3.52
CA PHE A 72 5.94 -21.58 4.91
C PHE A 72 4.84 -22.29 5.71
N SER A 73 3.64 -22.41 5.15
CA SER A 73 2.52 -23.08 5.80
C SER A 73 2.76 -24.57 6.10
N TYR A 74 3.57 -25.24 5.27
CA TYR A 74 3.99 -26.63 5.50
C TYR A 74 5.14 -26.72 6.52
N GLY A 75 6.12 -25.79 6.46
CA GLY A 75 7.28 -25.76 7.36
C GLY A 75 6.92 -25.53 8.83
N VAL A 76 5.85 -24.77 9.12
CA VAL A 76 5.34 -24.53 10.48
C VAL A 76 4.88 -25.83 11.17
N SER A 77 4.48 -26.86 10.41
CA SER A 77 4.01 -28.13 10.99
C SER A 77 5.13 -29.09 11.45
N MET A 78 6.39 -28.82 11.07
CA MET A 78 7.51 -29.74 11.30
C MET A 78 8.36 -29.40 12.53
N TYR A 79 8.20 -28.22 13.15
CA TYR A 79 9.01 -27.78 14.30
C TYR A 79 8.34 -28.01 15.66
N GLU A 80 7.08 -28.45 15.70
CA GLU A 80 6.35 -28.75 16.94
C GLU A 80 6.06 -30.27 17.03
N GLU A 81 7.09 -31.09 17.24
CA GLU A 81 6.93 -32.55 17.42
C GLU A 81 6.09 -32.94 18.66
N ASP A 82 5.83 -32.02 19.59
CA ASP A 82 5.12 -32.30 20.86
C ASP A 82 3.71 -31.70 20.99
N TYR A 83 3.24 -30.91 20.02
CA TYR A 83 1.90 -30.32 20.09
C TYR A 83 1.03 -30.76 18.92
N PHE A 84 0.09 -31.66 19.22
CA PHE A 84 -1.05 -31.97 18.36
C PHE A 84 -1.80 -30.66 18.10
N LEU A 85 -1.51 -30.00 16.98
CA LEU A 85 -2.08 -28.71 16.56
C LEU A 85 -3.13 -28.85 15.43
N PRO A 86 -4.25 -29.58 15.59
CA PRO A 86 -5.32 -29.61 14.59
C PRO A 86 -6.24 -28.37 14.69
N LYS A 87 -5.76 -27.24 15.24
CA LYS A 87 -6.57 -26.04 15.56
C LYS A 87 -6.06 -24.73 14.97
N ARG A 88 -5.01 -24.76 14.15
CA ARG A 88 -4.43 -23.54 13.55
C ARG A 88 -4.21 -23.61 12.04
N THR A 89 -4.36 -24.77 11.40
CA THR A 89 -4.24 -24.90 9.94
C THR A 89 -5.35 -24.13 9.21
N ASP A 90 -6.55 -24.08 9.80
CA ASP A 90 -7.66 -23.22 9.39
C ASP A 90 -7.30 -21.74 9.46
N MET A 91 -6.65 -21.30 10.53
CA MET A 91 -6.18 -19.92 10.68
C MET A 91 -5.08 -19.56 9.68
N VAL A 92 -4.11 -20.45 9.45
CA VAL A 92 -3.06 -20.24 8.44
C VAL A 92 -3.66 -20.19 7.03
N ALA A 93 -4.64 -21.04 6.72
CA ALA A 93 -5.34 -21.00 5.44
C ALA A 93 -6.09 -19.66 5.24
N LEU A 94 -6.76 -19.15 6.28
CA LEU A 94 -7.39 -17.83 6.24
C LEU A 94 -6.38 -16.70 6.00
N LEU A 95 -5.23 -16.73 6.69
CA LEU A 95 -4.17 -15.74 6.48
C LEU A 95 -3.62 -15.77 5.04
N ILE A 96 -3.46 -16.95 4.45
CA ILE A 96 -3.03 -17.08 3.05
C ILE A 96 -4.09 -16.50 2.10
N ILE A 97 -5.37 -16.75 2.35
CA ILE A 97 -6.46 -16.18 1.55
C ILE A 97 -6.47 -14.65 1.65
N GLU A 98 -6.33 -14.12 2.87
CA GLU A 98 -6.25 -12.67 3.11
C GLU A 98 -5.04 -12.04 2.41
N GLU A 99 -3.86 -12.65 2.49
CA GLU A 99 -2.66 -12.13 1.83
C GLU A 99 -2.81 -12.13 0.30
N LYS A 100 -3.43 -13.16 -0.27
CA LYS A 100 -3.70 -13.21 -1.72
C LYS A 100 -4.61 -12.06 -2.17
N ASP A 101 -5.71 -11.83 -1.46
CA ASP A 101 -6.64 -10.72 -1.78
C ASP A 101 -5.95 -9.36 -1.58
N MET A 102 -5.17 -9.19 -0.50
CA MET A 102 -4.36 -7.98 -0.31
C MET A 102 -3.36 -7.77 -1.44
N TYR A 103 -2.70 -8.82 -1.92
CA TYR A 103 -1.74 -8.74 -3.01
C TYR A 103 -2.43 -8.31 -4.32
N GLU A 104 -3.58 -8.90 -4.66
CA GLU A 104 -4.36 -8.50 -5.83
C GLU A 104 -4.88 -7.06 -5.73
N ARG A 105 -5.28 -6.62 -4.54
CA ARG A 105 -5.65 -5.22 -4.28
C ARG A 105 -4.47 -4.27 -4.51
N LYS A 106 -3.25 -4.64 -4.07
CA LYS A 106 -2.04 -3.84 -4.31
C LYS A 106 -1.76 -3.70 -5.81
N ILE A 107 -1.87 -4.77 -6.60
CA ILE A 107 -1.73 -4.72 -8.07
C ILE A 107 -2.78 -3.79 -8.69
N ARG A 108 -4.06 -3.94 -8.30
CA ARG A 108 -5.14 -3.07 -8.80
C ARG A 108 -4.88 -1.61 -8.48
N LYS A 109 -4.44 -1.30 -7.25
CA LYS A 109 -4.09 0.06 -6.84
C LYS A 109 -2.94 0.63 -7.67
N ALA A 110 -1.88 -0.15 -7.91
CA ALA A 110 -0.76 0.28 -8.74
C ALA A 110 -1.18 0.58 -10.20
N ARG A 111 -2.10 -0.22 -10.76
CA ARG A 111 -2.69 0.06 -12.08
C ARG A 111 -3.56 1.33 -12.08
N GLN A 112 -4.37 1.55 -11.05
CA GLN A 112 -5.18 2.76 -10.90
C GLN A 112 -4.32 4.02 -10.79
N GLN A 113 -3.22 3.94 -10.05
CA GLN A 113 -2.23 5.02 -9.96
C GLN A 113 -1.67 5.38 -11.33
N TYR A 114 -1.25 4.40 -12.13
CA TYR A 114 -0.79 4.67 -13.49
C TYR A 114 -1.89 5.18 -14.43
N HIS A 115 -3.13 4.74 -14.24
CA HIS A 115 -4.27 5.29 -14.96
C HIS A 115 -4.46 6.78 -14.66
N ARG A 116 -4.44 7.15 -13.37
CA ARG A 116 -4.52 8.55 -12.92
C ARG A 116 -3.40 9.40 -13.52
N PHE A 117 -2.16 8.90 -13.54
CA PHE A 117 -1.05 9.59 -14.22
C PHE A 117 -1.35 9.87 -15.69
N ASN A 118 -1.90 8.89 -16.42
CA ASN A 118 -2.26 9.06 -17.82
C ASN A 118 -3.41 10.04 -18.03
N GLU A 119 -4.40 10.05 -17.14
CA GLU A 119 -5.52 11.00 -17.17
C GLU A 119 -5.04 12.44 -16.93
N VAL A 120 -4.18 12.64 -15.93
CA VAL A 120 -3.52 13.91 -15.66
C VAL A 120 -2.73 14.36 -16.89
N CYS A 121 -1.84 13.50 -17.40
CA CYS A 121 -1.05 13.78 -18.59
C CYS A 121 -1.91 14.01 -19.85
N GLY A 122 -3.12 13.46 -19.90
CA GLY A 122 -4.08 13.66 -20.99
C GLY A 122 -4.67 15.07 -21.04
N GLN A 123 -4.66 15.81 -19.94
CA GLN A 123 -5.19 17.17 -19.82
C GLN A 123 -4.12 18.26 -19.95
N LEU A 124 -2.85 17.87 -19.92
CA LEU A 124 -1.72 18.78 -20.09
C LEU A 124 -1.51 19.19 -21.55
N SER A 125 -0.76 20.26 -21.75
CA SER A 125 -0.24 20.62 -23.08
C SER A 125 0.63 19.50 -23.65
N VAL A 126 0.77 19.44 -24.98
CA VAL A 126 1.60 18.41 -25.64
C VAL A 126 3.06 18.46 -25.17
N GLU A 127 3.55 19.66 -24.86
CA GLU A 127 4.92 19.89 -24.38
C GLU A 127 5.08 19.39 -22.94
N ASP A 128 4.21 19.81 -22.03
CA ASP A 128 4.23 19.40 -20.62
C ASP A 128 4.02 17.89 -20.46
N LYS A 129 3.08 17.31 -21.23
CA LYS A 129 2.87 15.87 -21.28
C LYS A 129 4.15 15.13 -21.64
N ARG A 130 4.84 15.55 -22.72
CA ARG A 130 6.09 14.92 -23.15
C ARG A 130 7.17 15.04 -22.09
N MET A 131 7.25 16.18 -21.41
CA MET A 131 8.19 16.41 -20.32
C MET A 131 7.90 15.49 -19.13
N PHE A 132 6.64 15.43 -18.70
CA PHE A 132 6.20 14.61 -17.57
C PHE A 132 6.41 13.12 -17.84
N THR A 133 6.00 12.62 -19.01
CA THR A 133 6.29 11.23 -19.42
C THR A 133 7.80 10.96 -19.43
N SER A 134 8.61 11.86 -19.99
CA SER A 134 10.06 11.66 -20.06
C SER A 134 10.70 11.58 -18.69
N TYR A 135 10.30 12.46 -17.76
CA TYR A 135 10.90 12.52 -16.43
C TYR A 135 10.34 11.47 -15.47
N PHE A 136 9.02 11.37 -15.35
CA PHE A 136 8.37 10.54 -14.34
C PHE A 136 8.26 9.07 -14.75
N GLU A 137 8.00 8.77 -16.03
CA GLU A 137 7.85 7.39 -16.51
C GLU A 137 9.18 6.79 -16.97
N TRP A 138 10.02 7.57 -17.66
CA TRP A 138 11.27 7.07 -18.25
C TRP A 138 12.53 7.47 -17.49
N SER A 139 12.40 8.19 -16.37
CA SER A 139 13.53 8.68 -15.55
C SER A 139 14.61 9.39 -16.37
N ARG A 140 14.21 10.07 -17.47
CA ARG A 140 15.16 10.84 -18.29
C ARG A 140 15.45 12.16 -17.64
N LYS A 141 16.71 12.58 -17.71
CA LYS A 141 17.12 13.90 -17.24
C LYS A 141 16.41 14.99 -18.05
N VAL A 142 15.75 15.89 -17.35
CA VAL A 142 15.14 17.12 -17.88
C VAL A 142 15.68 18.32 -17.10
N ASP A 143 15.52 19.51 -17.69
CA ASP A 143 15.82 20.76 -17.00
C ASP A 143 14.82 20.96 -15.84
N TYR A 144 15.34 21.01 -14.62
CA TYR A 144 14.50 21.12 -13.42
C TYR A 144 13.68 22.40 -13.40
N GLU A 145 14.21 23.53 -13.88
CA GLU A 145 13.44 24.78 -13.89
C GLU A 145 12.25 24.69 -14.84
N GLN A 146 12.42 24.04 -15.98
CA GLN A 146 11.32 23.80 -16.93
C GLN A 146 10.27 22.86 -16.34
N LEU A 147 10.72 21.78 -15.69
CA LEU A 147 9.82 20.84 -15.00
C LEU A 147 9.04 21.55 -13.88
N ARG A 148 9.74 22.32 -13.04
CA ARG A 148 9.15 23.11 -11.97
C ARG A 148 8.12 24.10 -12.51
N GLN A 149 8.47 24.87 -13.53
CA GLN A 149 7.55 25.83 -14.15
C GLN A 149 6.32 25.12 -14.74
N SER A 150 6.51 23.96 -15.38
CA SER A 150 5.41 23.13 -15.88
C SER A 150 4.50 22.65 -14.76
N ILE A 151 5.06 22.21 -13.61
CA ILE A 151 4.26 21.83 -12.44
C ILE A 151 3.50 23.04 -11.90
N VAL A 152 4.18 24.18 -11.69
CA VAL A 152 3.59 25.42 -11.18
C VAL A 152 2.43 25.88 -12.06
N ASN A 153 2.61 25.90 -13.38
CA ASN A 153 1.58 26.29 -14.35
C ASN A 153 0.34 25.39 -14.28
N ASN A 154 0.52 24.13 -13.91
CA ASN A 154 -0.54 23.12 -13.86
C ASN A 154 -0.99 22.79 -12.44
N LEU A 155 -0.55 23.52 -11.40
CA LEU A 155 -0.86 23.19 -9.99
C LEU A 155 -2.36 23.11 -9.70
N GLN A 156 -3.17 23.98 -10.28
CA GLN A 156 -4.63 23.95 -10.08
C GLN A 156 -5.26 22.65 -10.58
N LEU A 157 -4.79 22.14 -11.74
CA LEU A 157 -5.23 20.87 -12.29
C LEU A 157 -4.73 19.72 -11.41
N LEU A 158 -3.44 19.73 -11.07
CA LEU A 158 -2.79 18.67 -10.29
C LEU A 158 -3.39 18.55 -8.89
N ASN A 159 -3.72 19.66 -8.25
CA ASN A 159 -4.37 19.68 -6.95
C ASN A 159 -5.73 18.96 -6.96
N GLN A 160 -6.52 19.05 -8.03
CA GLN A 160 -7.80 18.33 -8.13
C GLN A 160 -7.63 16.81 -8.07
N TYR A 161 -6.47 16.30 -8.45
CA TYR A 161 -6.15 14.88 -8.44
C TYR A 161 -5.42 14.42 -7.17
N TYR A 162 -4.80 15.34 -6.43
CA TYR A 162 -3.85 15.01 -5.37
C TYR A 162 -4.13 15.70 -4.03
N GLU A 163 -5.17 16.52 -3.90
CA GLU A 163 -5.61 17.09 -2.61
C GLU A 163 -6.34 16.07 -1.71
N GLU A 164 -6.82 14.94 -2.25
CA GLU A 164 -7.63 13.95 -1.51
C GLU A 164 -6.94 12.60 -1.26
N ASP A 165 -5.78 12.35 -1.86
CA ASP A 165 -5.10 11.04 -1.85
C ASP A 165 -4.21 10.76 -0.62
N ASP A 166 -4.53 11.42 0.49
CA ASP A 166 -3.76 11.37 1.73
C ASP A 166 -4.08 10.10 2.55
N ASP A 167 -3.86 8.90 1.99
CA ASP A 167 -3.89 7.58 2.64
C ASP A 167 -5.17 7.20 3.47
N GLU A 168 -6.17 8.07 3.51
CA GLU A 168 -7.31 7.98 4.42
C GLU A 168 -8.42 7.12 3.83
N GLU A 169 -8.51 7.07 2.50
CA GLU A 169 -9.44 6.19 1.78
C GLU A 169 -9.03 4.71 1.95
N TRP A 170 -7.74 4.39 1.98
CA TRP A 170 -7.28 3.02 2.27
C TRP A 170 -7.50 2.62 3.74
N ARG A 171 -7.31 3.55 4.68
CA ARG A 171 -7.68 3.32 6.09
C ARG A 171 -9.18 3.15 6.28
N ARG A 172 -10.01 3.91 5.57
CA ARG A 172 -11.48 3.80 5.59
C ARG A 172 -11.98 2.53 4.92
N GLU A 173 -11.42 2.12 3.79
CA GLU A 173 -11.79 0.88 3.10
C GLU A 173 -11.35 -0.36 3.89
N ALA A 174 -10.14 -0.35 4.46
CA ALA A 174 -9.67 -1.40 5.38
C ALA A 174 -10.49 -1.46 6.68
N MET A 175 -11.01 -0.33 7.17
CA MET A 175 -11.99 -0.32 8.26
C MET A 175 -13.36 -0.82 7.82
N ARG A 176 -13.83 -0.45 6.63
CA ARG A 176 -15.14 -0.85 6.08
C ARG A 176 -15.20 -2.36 5.83
N ASP A 177 -14.13 -2.98 5.34
CA ASP A 177 -14.02 -4.43 5.18
C ASP A 177 -13.92 -5.16 6.53
N ARG A 178 -13.20 -4.60 7.50
CA ARG A 178 -13.17 -5.13 8.89
C ARG A 178 -14.52 -5.01 9.60
N MET A 179 -15.33 -4.01 9.26
CA MET A 179 -16.68 -3.84 9.82
C MET A 179 -17.72 -4.67 9.08
N SER A 180 -17.58 -4.89 7.77
CA SER A 180 -18.47 -5.76 6.98
C SER A 180 -18.30 -7.25 7.29
N SER A 181 -17.13 -7.69 7.79
CA SER A 181 -16.93 -9.07 8.28
C SER A 181 -17.35 -9.28 9.74
N ALA A 182 -17.64 -8.20 10.48
CA ALA A 182 -18.05 -8.25 11.88
C ALA A 182 -19.56 -8.52 12.07
N ASP A 183 -20.38 -8.32 11.03
CA ASP A 183 -21.83 -8.59 11.10
C ASP A 183 -22.20 -10.08 10.89
N ASP A 184 -21.26 -10.94 10.50
CA ASP A 184 -21.49 -12.39 10.38
C ASP A 184 -21.03 -13.20 11.61
N GLN A 185 -20.64 -12.52 12.71
CA GLN A 185 -20.33 -13.16 13.99
C GLN A 185 -21.29 -12.77 15.12
N ARG A 186 -22.59 -13.05 14.96
CA ARG A 186 -23.48 -13.21 16.12
C ARG A 186 -24.51 -14.33 15.98
N ILE A 187 -24.03 -15.56 15.81
CA ILE A 187 -24.67 -16.71 16.47
C ILE A 187 -23.57 -17.59 17.09
N ILE A 188 -22.94 -17.08 18.15
CA ILE A 188 -22.37 -17.98 19.18
C ILE A 188 -23.60 -18.49 19.96
N PRO A 189 -23.94 -19.79 19.94
CA PRO A 189 -24.98 -20.30 20.82
C PRO A 189 -24.55 -20.01 22.25
N LYS A 190 -25.34 -19.19 22.96
CA LYS A 190 -25.08 -18.91 24.37
C LYS A 190 -24.92 -20.25 25.09
N PRO A 191 -23.84 -20.46 25.87
CA PRO A 191 -23.65 -21.71 26.58
C PRO A 191 -24.83 -21.93 27.51
N ASP A 192 -25.47 -23.09 27.38
CA ASP A 192 -26.55 -23.56 28.25
C ASP A 192 -26.02 -23.66 29.70
N MET A 193 -26.30 -22.61 30.47
CA MET A 193 -25.81 -22.44 31.84
C MET A 193 -26.41 -23.49 32.79
N GLU A 194 -27.53 -24.11 32.41
CA GLU A 194 -28.18 -25.16 33.17
C GLU A 194 -27.36 -26.46 33.13
N LYS A 195 -26.85 -26.83 31.95
CA LYS A 195 -25.91 -27.96 31.78
C LYS A 195 -24.57 -27.73 32.47
N ARG A 196 -24.07 -26.49 32.45
CA ARG A 196 -22.80 -26.13 33.11
C ARG A 196 -22.92 -26.21 34.64
N ASN A 197 -24.04 -25.79 35.20
CA ASN A 197 -24.30 -25.88 36.65
C ASN A 197 -24.55 -27.31 37.11
N LYS A 198 -25.28 -28.14 36.33
CA LYS A 198 -25.42 -29.57 36.61
C LYS A 198 -24.07 -30.30 36.66
N ARG A 199 -23.15 -30.00 35.73
CA ARG A 199 -21.79 -30.57 35.74
C ARG A 199 -20.96 -30.11 36.94
N LYS A 200 -21.04 -28.84 37.34
CA LYS A 200 -20.34 -28.33 38.52
C LYS A 200 -20.85 -28.97 39.82
N ASN A 201 -22.15 -29.15 39.97
CA ASN A 201 -22.71 -29.81 41.16
C ASN A 201 -22.38 -31.31 41.20
N LYS A 202 -22.40 -32.00 40.05
CA LYS A 202 -22.00 -33.41 39.98
C LYS A 202 -20.53 -33.62 40.34
N MET A 203 -19.64 -32.72 39.91
CA MET A 203 -18.23 -32.75 40.30
C MET A 203 -18.06 -32.49 41.80
N ARG A 204 -18.77 -31.51 42.37
CA ARG A 204 -18.71 -31.26 43.82
C ARG A 204 -19.17 -32.45 44.67
N GLN A 205 -20.13 -33.23 44.19
CA GLN A 205 -20.58 -34.45 44.88
C GLN A 205 -19.59 -35.61 44.77
N LEU A 206 -18.78 -35.67 43.71
CA LEU A 206 -17.80 -36.75 43.48
C LEU A 206 -16.49 -36.57 44.27
N PHE A 207 -16.22 -35.38 44.79
CA PHE A 207 -14.98 -35.04 45.51
C PHE A 207 -15.25 -34.55 46.95
N ALA A 208 -16.41 -34.90 47.51
CA ALA A 208 -16.82 -34.53 48.87
C ALA A 208 -16.88 -35.73 49.85
N GLU A 209 -16.24 -36.86 49.51
CA GLU A 209 -15.93 -37.95 50.45
C GLU A 209 -14.42 -38.04 50.68
#